data_AF-A0A969NTB7-F1
#
_entry.id   AF-A0A969NTB7-F1
#
_cell.length_a   1.000
_cell.length_b   1.000
_cell.length_c   1.000
_cell.angle_alpha   90.00
_cell.angle_beta   90.00
_cell.angle_gamma   90.00
#
_symmetry.space_group_name_H-M   'P 1'
#
loop_
_entity.id
_entity.type
_entity.pdbx_description
1 polymer ?
#
loop_
_entity_poly.entity_id
_entity_poly.type
_entity_poly.pdbx_seq_one_letter_code
_entity_poly.pdbx_strand_id
1 'polypeptide(L)'
;MESIKIDDNLLNDVEQKVIFIEQQEERLKKILAHHQIQPLIVVYEDLLDNAPAQINRILDFLAIPQPEQYLMQVTSGIKRMPSTISQKIIRQYQERKSMVH
;
A
#
# COMPACT_ATOMS: atom_id res chain seq x y z
N MET A 1 16.31 -12.43 -21.43
CA MET A 1 15.15 -12.03 -20.60
C MET A 1 14.51 -13.31 -20.10
N GLU A 2 14.71 -13.66 -18.83
CA GLU A 2 14.04 -14.82 -18.23
C GLU A 2 12.54 -14.52 -18.13
N SER A 3 11.70 -15.34 -18.75
CA SER A 3 10.26 -15.24 -18.56
C SER A 3 9.94 -15.79 -17.17
N ILE A 4 9.60 -14.91 -16.22
CA ILE A 4 9.07 -15.34 -14.93
C ILE A 4 7.82 -16.17 -15.21
N LYS A 5 7.86 -17.45 -14.81
CA LYS A 5 6.72 -18.37 -14.88
C LYS A 5 5.88 -18.15 -13.63
N ILE A 6 4.59 -17.87 -13.80
CA ILE A 6 3.66 -17.79 -12.68
C ILE A 6 3.20 -19.23 -12.42
N ASP A 7 3.77 -19.86 -11.40
CA ASP A 7 3.47 -21.23 -10.98
C ASP A 7 2.97 -21.26 -9.52
N ASP A 8 2.54 -22.43 -9.06
CA ASP A 8 1.98 -22.60 -7.72
C ASP A 8 2.99 -22.24 -6.61
N ASN A 9 4.27 -22.46 -6.85
CA ASN A 9 5.32 -22.10 -5.90
C ASN A 9 5.39 -20.58 -5.73
N LEU A 10 5.43 -19.83 -6.84
CA LEU A 10 5.38 -18.37 -6.79
C LEU A 10 4.11 -17.85 -6.11
N LEU A 11 2.96 -18.45 -6.41
CA LEU A 11 1.68 -18.04 -5.81
C LEU A 11 1.62 -18.36 -4.30
N ASN A 12 2.17 -19.50 -3.86
CA ASN A 12 2.30 -19.84 -2.45
C ASN A 12 3.23 -18.86 -1.73
N ASP A 13 4.36 -18.49 -2.34
CA ASP A 13 5.29 -17.51 -1.78
C ASP A 13 4.63 -16.14 -1.64
N VAL A 14 3.84 -15.72 -2.63
CA VAL A 14 3.04 -14.49 -2.56
C VAL A 14 2.03 -14.57 -1.42
N GLU A 15 1.31 -15.66 -1.29
CA GLU A 15 0.32 -15.88 -0.22
C GLU A 15 0.97 -15.80 1.17
N GLN A 16 2.10 -16.48 1.39
CA GLN A 16 2.82 -16.43 2.66
C GLN A 16 3.29 -15.00 2.99
N LYS A 17 3.75 -14.24 1.99
CA LYS A 17 4.13 -12.84 2.17
C LYS A 17 2.94 -11.96 2.51
N VAL A 18 1.77 -12.17 1.88
CA VAL A 18 0.54 -11.43 2.19
C VAL A 18 0.10 -11.71 3.63
N ILE A 19 0.02 -12.99 4.02
CA ILE A 19 -0.32 -13.38 5.40
C ILE A 19 0.62 -12.75 6.40
N PHE A 20 1.94 -12.76 6.13
CA PHE A 20 2.93 -12.14 7.00
C PHE A 20 2.68 -10.63 7.17
N ILE A 21 2.41 -9.90 6.07
CA ILE A 21 2.13 -8.46 6.10
C ILE A 21 0.85 -8.19 6.92
N GLU A 22 -0.24 -8.91 6.65
CA GLU A 22 -1.50 -8.78 7.39
C GLU A 22 -1.29 -9.00 8.90
N GLN A 23 -0.50 -10.00 9.29
CA GLN A 23 -0.15 -10.26 10.68
C GLN A 23 0.68 -9.12 11.31
N GLN A 24 1.63 -8.53 10.57
CA GLN A 24 2.40 -7.38 11.07
C GLN A 24 1.52 -6.14 11.23
N GLU A 25 0.59 -5.89 10.31
CA GLU A 25 -0.38 -4.80 10.42
C GLU A 25 -1.28 -4.95 11.65
N GLU A 26 -1.84 -6.14 11.86
CA GLU A 26 -2.65 -6.42 13.05
C GLU A 26 -1.86 -6.28 14.35
N ARG A 27 -0.59 -6.72 14.35
CA ARG A 27 0.32 -6.51 15.48
C ARG A 27 0.53 -5.02 15.76
N LEU A 28 0.78 -4.23 14.73
CA LEU A 28 0.96 -2.78 14.87
C LEU A 28 -0.31 -2.11 15.40
N LYS A 29 -1.49 -2.46 14.87
CA LYS A 29 -2.78 -1.95 15.37
C LYS A 29 -2.97 -2.22 16.86
N LYS A 30 -2.63 -3.44 17.32
CA LYS A 30 -2.71 -3.80 18.75
C LYS A 30 -1.76 -2.97 19.60
N ILE A 31 -0.53 -2.73 19.15
CA ILE A 31 0.45 -1.89 19.86
C ILE A 31 -0.07 -0.45 19.98
N LEU A 32 -0.55 0.13 18.87
CA LEU A 32 -1.08 1.49 18.87
C LEU A 32 -2.32 1.64 19.77
N ALA A 33 -3.24 0.68 19.70
CA ALA A 33 -4.42 0.66 20.55
C ALA A 33 -4.06 0.53 22.04
N HIS A 34 -3.09 -0.32 22.38
CA HIS A 34 -2.59 -0.47 23.76
C HIS A 34 -2.05 0.85 24.32
N HIS A 35 -1.37 1.64 23.48
CA HIS A 35 -0.84 2.95 23.85
C HIS A 35 -1.81 4.11 23.62
N GLN A 36 -3.07 3.84 23.25
CA GLN A 36 -4.08 4.86 22.93
C GLN A 36 -3.63 5.85 21.82
N ILE A 37 -2.76 5.41 20.92
CA ILE A 37 -2.27 6.21 19.81
C ILE A 37 -3.23 6.05 18.64
N GLN A 38 -3.73 7.16 18.12
CA GLN A 38 -4.49 7.19 16.87
C GLN A 38 -3.54 7.54 15.72
N PRO A 39 -3.16 6.56 14.87
CA PRO A 39 -2.27 6.82 13.74
C PRO A 39 -3.01 7.53 12.60
N LEU A 40 -2.28 8.32 11.82
CA LEU A 40 -2.73 8.68 10.48
C LEU A 40 -2.51 7.49 9.55
N ILE A 41 -3.59 6.94 9.01
CA ILE A 41 -3.52 5.91 7.97
C ILE A 41 -3.43 6.58 6.61
N VAL A 42 -2.35 6.27 5.89
CA VAL A 42 -2.09 6.73 4.52
C VAL A 42 -2.04 5.51 3.61
N VAL A 43 -2.90 5.50 2.59
CA VAL A 43 -2.98 4.43 1.61
C VAL A 43 -2.17 4.81 0.38
N TYR A 44 -1.41 3.85 -0.16
CA TYR A 44 -0.53 4.08 -1.29
C TYR A 44 -1.30 4.46 -2.57
N GLU A 45 -2.43 3.81 -2.81
CA GLU A 45 -3.32 4.07 -3.94
C GLU A 45 -3.89 5.50 -3.85
N ASP A 46 -4.31 5.94 -2.67
CA ASP A 46 -4.81 7.30 -2.45
C ASP A 46 -3.72 8.36 -2.71
N LEU A 47 -2.46 8.06 -2.35
CA LEU A 47 -1.31 8.91 -2.67
C LEU A 47 -1.06 9.01 -4.17
N LEU A 48 -1.27 7.92 -4.91
CA LEU A 48 -1.10 7.89 -6.37
C LEU A 48 -2.22 8.60 -7.13
N ASP A 49 -3.42 8.67 -6.54
CA ASP A 49 -4.56 9.32 -7.17
C ASP A 49 -4.62 10.81 -6.86
N ASN A 50 -4.28 11.23 -5.64
CA ASN A 50 -4.25 12.64 -5.25
C ASN A 50 -3.16 12.93 -4.20
N ALA A 51 -1.91 12.91 -4.66
CA ALA A 51 -0.75 13.18 -3.81
C ALA A 51 -0.86 14.53 -3.05
N PRO A 52 -1.26 15.65 -3.68
CA PRO A 52 -1.41 16.92 -2.96
C PRO A 52 -2.38 16.84 -1.78
N ALA A 53 -3.57 16.24 -1.96
CA ALA A 53 -4.55 16.14 -0.88
C ALA A 53 -4.06 15.23 0.26
N GLN A 54 -3.41 14.11 -0.06
CA GLN A 54 -2.86 13.22 0.97
C GLN A 54 -1.69 13.85 1.73
N ILE A 55 -0.86 14.65 1.06
CA ILE A 55 0.21 15.41 1.71
C ILE A 55 -0.36 16.47 2.63
N ASN A 56 -1.39 17.21 2.20
CA ASN A 56 -2.06 18.19 3.07
C ASN A 56 -2.62 17.52 4.32
N ARG A 57 -3.25 16.34 4.17
CA ARG A 57 -3.73 15.54 5.31
C ARG A 57 -2.61 15.13 6.27
N ILE A 58 -1.41 14.84 5.77
CA ILE A 58 -0.22 14.57 6.60
C ILE A 58 0.23 15.84 7.33
N LEU A 59 0.30 16.98 6.64
CA LEU A 59 0.68 18.26 7.24
C LEU A 59 -0.30 18.68 8.34
N ASP A 60 -1.60 18.52 8.10
CA ASP A 60 -2.66 18.82 9.07
C ASP A 60 -2.55 17.91 10.30
N PHE A 61 -2.28 16.61 10.11
CA PHE A 61 -2.06 15.67 11.21
C PHE A 61 -0.83 16.02 12.04
N LEU A 62 0.22 16.55 11.42
CA LEU A 62 1.43 17.01 12.10
C LEU A 62 1.30 18.43 12.68
N ALA A 63 0.13 19.07 12.53
CA ALA A 63 -0.12 20.46 12.92
C ALA A 63 0.89 21.45 12.32
N ILE A 64 1.37 21.17 11.10
CA ILE A 64 2.29 22.06 10.38
C ILE A 64 1.46 23.09 9.62
N PRO A 65 1.59 24.40 9.91
CA PRO A 65 0.82 25.43 9.23
C PRO A 65 1.19 25.47 7.74
N GLN A 66 0.17 25.43 6.89
CA GLN A 66 0.33 25.50 5.44
C GLN A 66 0.42 26.99 5.02
N PRO A 67 1.45 27.42 4.26
CA PRO A 67 1.40 28.72 3.60
C PRO A 67 0.30 28.71 2.54
N GLU A 68 -0.56 29.74 2.50
CA GLU A 68 -1.70 29.85 1.55
C GLU A 68 -1.32 29.70 0.05
N GLN A 69 -0.02 29.82 -0.27
CA GLN A 69 0.51 29.76 -1.64
C GLN A 69 1.40 28.55 -1.92
N TYR A 70 1.57 27.61 -0.98
CA TYR A 70 2.44 26.45 -1.21
C TYR A 70 1.71 25.37 -2.01
N LEU A 71 1.56 25.60 -3.32
CA LEU A 71 1.35 24.51 -4.27
C LEU A 71 2.64 23.69 -4.29
N MET A 72 2.74 22.73 -3.36
CA MET A 72 3.81 21.75 -3.39
C MET A 72 3.74 21.07 -4.76
N GLN A 73 4.72 21.35 -5.62
CA GLN A 73 4.86 20.60 -6.87
C GLN A 73 5.37 19.22 -6.50
N VAL A 74 4.42 18.36 -6.15
CA VAL A 74 4.69 16.95 -5.86
C VAL A 74 5.03 16.30 -7.19
N THR A 75 6.31 16.33 -7.56
CA THR A 75 6.84 15.45 -8.60
C THR A 75 6.88 14.05 -8.01
N SER A 76 5.72 13.39 -7.92
CA SER A 76 5.66 12.04 -7.39
C SER A 76 6.45 11.13 -8.33
N GLY A 77 7.70 10.84 -7.99
CA GLY A 77 8.45 9.70 -8.54
C GLY A 77 7.84 8.35 -8.13
N ILE A 78 6.69 8.37 -7.45
CA ILE A 78 5.86 7.23 -7.12
C ILE A 78 5.36 6.63 -8.45
N LYS A 79 6.13 5.68 -8.97
CA LYS A 79 5.77 4.95 -10.18
C LYS A 79 4.53 4.12 -9.87
N ARG A 80 3.40 4.45 -10.52
CA ARG A 80 2.30 3.49 -10.69
C ARG A 80 2.92 2.22 -11.24
N MET A 81 2.83 1.11 -10.50
CA MET A 81 3.46 -0.15 -10.88
C MET A 81 2.88 -0.61 -12.23
N PRO A 82 3.58 -0.43 -13.36
CA PRO A 82 2.99 -0.65 -14.69
C PRO A 82 3.29 -2.07 -15.20
N SER A 83 3.82 -2.93 -14.33
CA SER A 83 4.32 -4.22 -14.74
C SER A 83 3.16 -5.17 -15.00
N THR A 84 2.95 -5.48 -16.28
CA THR A 84 1.96 -6.45 -16.74
C THR A 84 2.09 -7.80 -16.05
N ILE A 85 3.30 -8.17 -15.60
CA ILE A 85 3.51 -9.40 -14.85
C ILE A 85 3.01 -9.30 -13.40
N SER A 86 3.19 -8.16 -12.74
CA SER A 86 2.67 -7.92 -11.40
C SER A 86 1.14 -7.95 -11.40
N GLN A 87 0.51 -7.35 -12.42
CA GLN A 87 -0.94 -7.42 -12.59
C GLN A 87 -1.43 -8.86 -12.81
N LYS A 88 -0.70 -9.67 -13.58
CA LYS A 88 -1.02 -11.10 -13.77
C LYS A 88 -0.88 -11.91 -12.48
N ILE A 89 0.18 -11.67 -11.69
CA ILE A 89 0.38 -12.32 -10.38
C ILE A 89 -0.77 -11.96 -9.43
N ILE A 90 -1.10 -10.67 -9.32
CA ILE A 90 -2.20 -10.18 -8.47
C ILE A 90 -3.52 -10.85 -8.88
N ARG A 91 -3.83 -10.88 -10.17
CA ARG A 91 -5.06 -11.48 -10.68
C ARG A 91 -5.15 -12.98 -10.36
N GLN A 92 -4.11 -13.76 -10.64
CA GLN A 92 -4.13 -15.20 -10.38
C GLN A 92 -4.18 -15.51 -8.88
N TYR A 93 -3.50 -14.71 -8.05
CA TYR A 93 -3.61 -14.83 -6.60
C TYR A 93 -5.05 -14.57 -6.12
N GLN A 94 -5.70 -13.50 -6.61
CA GLN A 94 -7.10 -13.17 -6.26
C GLN A 94 -8.08 -14.27 -6.70
N GLU A 95 -7.92 -14.79 -7.93
CA GLU A 95 -8.74 -15.89 -8.46
C GLU A 95 -8.57 -17.17 -7.61
N ARG A 96 -7.35 -17.50 -7.18
CA ARG A 96 -7.13 -18.64 -6.28
C ARG A 96 -7.77 -18.44 -4.92
N LYS A 97 -7.68 -17.24 -4.34
CA LYS A 97 -8.27 -16.93 -3.03
C LYS A 97 -9.80 -17.04 -3.06
N SER A 98 -10.46 -16.66 -4.16
CA SER A 98 -11.92 -16.76 -4.28
C SER A 98 -12.45 -18.18 -4.50
N MET A 99 -11.62 -19.12 -4.97
CA MET A 99 -11.98 -20.53 -5.14
C MET A 99 -11.88 -21.35 -3.84
N VAL A 100 -11.27 -20.81 -2.78
CA VAL A 100 -11.08 -21.45 -1.47
C VAL A 100 -12.11 -20.96 -0.43
N HIS A 101 -13.19 -20.31 -0.89
CA HIS A 101 -14.35 -19.90 -0.08
C HIS A 101 -15.62 -20.61 -0.50
#